data_AF-A0A0Q8NMI7-F1
#
_entry.id   AF-A0A0Q8NMI7-F1
#
_cell.length_a   1.000
_cell.length_b   1.000
_cell.length_c   1.000
_cell.angle_alpha   90.00
_cell.angle_beta   90.00
_cell.angle_gamma   90.00
#
_symmetry.space_group_name_H-M   'P 1'
#
loop_
_entity.id
_entity.type
_entity.pdbx_description
1 polymer ?
#
loop_
_entity_poly.entity_id
_entity_poly.type
_entity_poly.pdbx_seq_one_letter_code
_entity_poly.pdbx_strand_id
1 'polypeptide(L)'
;MLRDQLTTTRPALVRVLVWSAVEALPSLLSGLLIAAATDQGFLAGRPAVGFAWLAAFAAAVGVRAYAARAAFPYVAAVVEPLRDALVRRVVRSALGRAEPTGDGPAEVARLTEQVESARQLTATLLRTLRSVGITVLAAVLGLAVLAPVTLPLVLPPLLLGGLLFARLLGPLVDRQRAVVLADERVAAEAGLAFAGVRDITACGAQARVERSVGAAVLAQGAAVRALGRAAALRTLTVAIGGRLPLLLVVAAAPWLVDHRQLTTGQLLGVAAYLVQQLEPAVRSLAGMVGSWLLELAVVLDRLATLPDPPDRPASGQEPTSGQEVRVHGLHHTHGAAAEPVFSALDLALAPGEHLAVVGPSGAGKSTLAALLAGLVPPQQGTVTVGGAAPHTLPDQARAGLVALLPQEAYLFTGTVGENLRWLRPDATDRQLTEAAELLGASELLDRLGGPAAELPDPATLSAGERQLLALVRTYLSPAPVVVLDEATCHLDAPAEAVAEAAFAVRPGTLVVIAHRIGSALRADRVLLLDAGRGLTARHGDLQVLSPLYRELVGHWLGATLPQPDGLSIVPGP
;
A
#
# COMPACT_ATOMS: atom_id res chain seq x y z
N MET A 1 -15.72 -2.83 -9.61
CA MET A 1 -15.41 -2.25 -8.28
C MET A 1 -15.96 -0.83 -8.10
N LEU A 2 -15.46 0.20 -8.82
CA LEU A 2 -15.97 1.59 -8.70
C LEU A 2 -17.47 1.74 -9.06
N ARG A 3 -17.97 1.04 -10.08
CA ARG A 3 -19.40 1.08 -10.46
C ARG A 3 -20.34 0.45 -9.42
N ASP A 4 -19.94 -0.64 -8.78
CA ASP A 4 -20.72 -1.30 -7.70
C ASP A 4 -20.71 -0.48 -6.40
N GLN A 5 -19.64 0.26 -6.13
CA GLN A 5 -19.58 1.17 -5.00
C GLN A 5 -20.47 2.41 -5.19
N LEU A 6 -20.70 2.84 -6.44
CA LEU A 6 -21.58 3.96 -6.75
C LEU A 6 -23.07 3.63 -6.60
N THR A 7 -23.47 2.36 -6.66
CA THR A 7 -24.88 1.94 -6.47
C THR A 7 -25.25 1.87 -4.99
N THR A 8 -24.34 1.42 -4.13
CA THR A 8 -24.54 1.35 -2.67
C THR A 8 -24.49 2.72 -1.98
N THR A 9 -23.78 3.70 -2.56
CA THR A 9 -23.62 5.06 -1.99
C THR A 9 -24.68 6.06 -2.45
N ARG A 10 -25.61 5.69 -3.35
CA ARG A 10 -26.70 6.55 -3.84
C ARG A 10 -27.49 7.29 -2.76
N PRO A 11 -27.98 6.67 -1.67
CA PRO A 11 -28.75 7.38 -0.66
C PRO A 11 -27.91 8.43 0.08
N ALA A 12 -26.63 8.15 0.31
CA ALA A 12 -25.70 9.12 0.91
C ALA A 12 -25.47 10.30 -0.04
N LEU A 13 -25.25 10.05 -1.34
CA LEU A 13 -25.12 11.09 -2.36
C LEU A 13 -26.35 12.00 -2.45
N VAL A 14 -27.56 11.43 -2.41
CA VAL A 14 -28.80 12.22 -2.39
C VAL A 14 -28.86 13.11 -1.16
N ARG A 15 -28.54 12.59 0.03
CA ARG A 15 -28.52 13.39 1.26
C ARG A 15 -27.45 14.47 1.23
N VAL A 16 -26.28 14.18 0.66
CA VAL A 16 -25.25 15.21 0.40
C VAL A 16 -25.84 16.31 -0.47
N LEU A 17 -26.50 15.99 -1.59
CA LEU A 17 -27.09 17.00 -2.48
C LEU A 17 -28.16 17.84 -1.78
N VAL A 18 -29.05 17.22 -0.99
CA VAL A 18 -30.09 17.92 -0.22
C VAL A 18 -29.47 18.92 0.76
N TRP A 19 -28.54 18.47 1.61
CA TRP A 19 -27.87 19.37 2.55
C TRP A 19 -27.06 20.45 1.85
N SER A 20 -26.51 20.15 0.67
CA SER A 20 -25.79 21.15 -0.12
C SER A 20 -26.72 22.22 -0.68
N ALA A 21 -27.94 21.88 -1.08
CA ALA A 21 -28.93 22.87 -1.50
C ALA A 21 -29.30 23.82 -0.34
N VAL A 22 -29.44 23.29 0.88
CA VAL A 22 -29.66 24.10 2.10
C VAL A 22 -28.44 24.96 2.41
N GLU A 23 -27.23 24.42 2.25
CA GLU A 23 -25.97 25.17 2.42
C GLU A 23 -25.84 26.35 1.44
N ALA A 24 -26.47 26.24 0.26
CA ALA A 24 -26.49 27.28 -0.77
C ALA A 24 -27.41 28.46 -0.44
N LEU A 25 -28.27 28.35 0.58
CA LEU A 25 -29.29 29.35 0.87
C LEU A 25 -28.72 30.76 1.04
N PRO A 26 -27.61 31.00 1.77
CA PRO A 26 -27.04 32.34 1.87
C PRO A 26 -26.45 32.81 0.55
N SER A 27 -25.87 31.89 -0.22
CA SER A 27 -25.35 32.19 -1.55
C SER A 27 -26.43 32.62 -2.51
N LEU A 28 -27.66 32.11 -2.35
CA LEU A 28 -28.83 32.51 -3.12
C LEU A 28 -29.40 33.83 -2.62
N LEU A 29 -29.46 34.05 -1.31
CA LEU A 29 -30.11 35.21 -0.70
C LEU A 29 -29.21 36.44 -0.55
N SER A 30 -27.88 36.32 -0.69
CA SER A 30 -26.94 37.40 -0.32
C SER A 30 -27.24 38.71 -1.04
N GLY A 31 -27.24 38.71 -2.38
CA GLY A 31 -27.49 39.92 -3.15
C GLY A 31 -28.91 40.46 -2.99
N LEU A 32 -29.92 39.58 -2.88
CA LEU A 32 -31.32 39.96 -2.65
C LEU A 32 -31.51 40.71 -1.31
N LEU A 33 -30.96 40.16 -0.23
CA LEU A 33 -31.10 40.74 1.11
C LEU A 33 -30.25 42.01 1.26
N ILE A 34 -29.08 42.07 0.64
CA ILE A 34 -28.24 43.29 0.60
C ILE A 34 -28.98 44.39 -0.17
N ALA A 35 -29.56 44.07 -1.34
CA ALA A 35 -30.33 45.04 -2.12
C ALA A 35 -31.54 45.57 -1.34
N ALA A 36 -32.32 44.67 -0.71
CA ALA A 36 -33.47 45.05 0.10
C ALA A 36 -33.08 45.91 1.32
N ALA A 37 -31.97 45.58 1.99
CA ALA A 37 -31.46 46.36 3.12
C ALA A 37 -31.10 47.80 2.70
N THR A 38 -30.50 47.96 1.51
CA THR A 38 -30.10 49.25 0.98
C THR A 38 -31.30 50.06 0.48
N ASP A 39 -32.12 49.52 -0.41
CA ASP A 39 -33.22 50.26 -1.05
C ASP A 39 -34.39 50.53 -0.12
N GLN A 40 -34.83 49.51 0.64
CA GLN A 40 -36.02 49.62 1.51
C GLN A 40 -35.66 50.07 2.94
N GLY A 41 -34.38 50.02 3.30
CA GLY A 41 -33.88 50.38 4.62
C GLY A 41 -33.11 51.70 4.59
N PHE A 42 -31.81 51.63 4.34
CA PHE A 42 -30.90 52.76 4.52
C PHE A 42 -31.21 53.95 3.59
N LEU A 43 -31.45 53.73 2.30
CA LEU A 43 -31.78 54.80 1.36
C LEU A 43 -33.20 55.32 1.53
N ALA A 44 -34.11 54.53 2.11
CA ALA A 44 -35.47 54.95 2.46
C ALA A 44 -35.57 55.67 3.82
N GLY A 45 -34.44 55.91 4.51
CA GLY A 45 -34.41 56.55 5.84
C GLY A 45 -34.93 55.66 6.98
N ARG A 46 -35.03 54.35 6.78
CA ARG A 46 -35.55 53.36 7.73
C ARG A 46 -34.45 52.37 8.16
N PRO A 47 -33.48 52.77 9.00
CA PRO A 47 -32.33 51.94 9.34
C PRO A 47 -32.71 50.62 10.04
N ALA A 48 -33.78 50.60 10.84
CA ALA A 48 -34.26 49.38 11.51
C ALA A 48 -34.66 48.28 10.50
N VAL A 49 -35.27 48.66 9.37
CA VAL A 49 -35.63 47.71 8.29
C VAL A 49 -34.37 47.21 7.59
N GLY A 50 -33.38 48.08 7.38
CA GLY A 50 -32.07 47.70 6.84
C GLY A 50 -31.36 46.67 7.72
N PHE A 51 -31.30 46.91 9.03
CA PHE A 51 -30.73 45.96 9.98
C PHE A 51 -31.52 44.65 10.07
N ALA A 52 -32.86 44.68 9.93
CA ALA A 52 -33.67 43.47 9.91
C ALA A 52 -33.33 42.57 8.71
N TRP A 53 -33.14 43.13 7.53
CA TRP A 53 -32.70 42.37 6.35
C TRP A 53 -31.28 41.80 6.49
N LEU A 54 -30.36 42.57 7.07
CA LEU A 54 -29.01 42.07 7.37
C LEU A 54 -29.01 40.98 8.45
N ALA A 55 -29.89 41.08 9.46
CA ALA A 55 -30.10 40.04 10.46
C ALA A 55 -30.67 38.76 9.84
N ALA A 56 -31.59 38.87 8.88
CA ALA A 56 -32.08 37.73 8.11
C ALA A 56 -30.96 37.07 7.29
N PHE A 57 -30.05 37.86 6.70
CA PHE A 57 -28.88 37.33 6.02
C PHE A 57 -27.92 36.60 6.99
N ALA A 58 -27.66 37.19 8.17
CA ALA A 58 -26.86 36.54 9.21
C ALA A 58 -27.49 35.22 9.68
N ALA A 59 -28.81 35.15 9.83
CA ALA A 59 -29.53 33.93 10.15
C ALA A 59 -29.35 32.85 9.06
N ALA A 60 -29.43 33.24 7.77
CA ALA A 60 -29.14 32.32 6.66
C ALA A 60 -27.70 31.78 6.75
N VAL A 61 -26.70 32.62 7.06
CA VAL A 61 -25.31 32.17 7.26
C VAL A 61 -25.21 31.14 8.39
N GLY A 62 -25.99 31.30 9.46
CA GLY A 62 -26.13 30.29 10.52
C GLY A 62 -26.68 28.96 10.03
N VAL A 63 -27.72 28.99 9.18
CA VAL A 63 -28.28 27.79 8.53
C VAL A 63 -27.23 27.08 7.68
N ARG A 64 -26.38 27.82 6.95
CA ARG A 64 -25.26 27.24 6.17
C ARG A 64 -24.25 26.53 7.06
N ALA A 65 -23.87 27.11 8.20
CA ALA A 65 -22.95 26.45 9.13
C ALA A 65 -23.52 25.12 9.65
N TYR A 66 -24.81 25.11 10.00
CA TYR A 66 -25.51 23.89 10.41
C TYR A 66 -25.58 22.86 9.26
N ALA A 67 -25.96 23.29 8.05
CA ALA A 67 -26.05 22.42 6.87
C ALA A 67 -24.69 21.81 6.50
N ALA A 68 -23.61 22.59 6.55
CA ALA A 68 -22.25 22.11 6.30
C ALA A 68 -21.84 21.03 7.32
N ARG A 69 -22.16 21.22 8.60
CA ARG A 69 -21.95 20.20 9.65
C ARG A 69 -22.82 18.96 9.39
N ALA A 70 -24.08 19.14 9.03
CA ALA A 70 -25.02 18.05 8.77
C ALA A 70 -24.66 17.23 7.51
N ALA A 71 -23.98 17.84 6.53
CA ALA A 71 -23.50 17.17 5.32
C ALA A 71 -22.30 16.25 5.59
N PHE A 72 -21.49 16.54 6.62
CA PHE A 72 -20.21 15.87 6.87
C PHE A 72 -20.31 14.33 7.02
N PRO A 73 -21.25 13.75 7.80
CA PRO A 73 -21.39 12.29 7.92
C PRO A 73 -21.73 11.61 6.59
N TYR A 74 -22.47 12.28 5.72
CA TYR A 74 -22.86 11.72 4.42
C TYR A 74 -21.71 11.75 3.41
N VAL A 75 -20.82 12.76 3.50
CA VAL A 75 -19.57 12.76 2.74
C VAL A 75 -18.68 11.61 3.20
N ALA A 76 -18.54 11.39 4.52
CA ALA A 76 -17.79 10.25 5.07
C ALA A 76 -18.38 8.90 4.61
N ALA A 77 -19.71 8.77 4.57
CA ALA A 77 -20.38 7.56 4.07
C ALA A 77 -20.11 7.24 2.59
N VAL A 78 -19.64 8.21 1.80
CA VAL A 78 -19.21 7.99 0.41
C VAL A 78 -17.72 7.65 0.32
N VAL A 79 -16.89 8.28 1.15
CA VAL A 79 -15.42 8.19 1.06
C VAL A 79 -14.84 6.99 1.82
N GLU A 80 -15.35 6.68 3.00
CA GLU A 80 -14.80 5.60 3.84
C GLU A 80 -14.96 4.20 3.23
N PRO A 81 -16.08 3.84 2.55
CA PRO A 81 -16.19 2.56 1.86
C PRO A 81 -15.16 2.39 0.73
N LEU A 82 -14.79 3.49 0.05
CA LEU A 82 -13.74 3.49 -0.97
C LEU A 82 -12.38 3.19 -0.33
N ARG A 83 -12.04 3.87 0.78
CA ARG A 83 -10.82 3.59 1.57
C ARG A 83 -10.77 2.11 1.95
N ASP A 84 -11.82 1.59 2.56
CA ASP A 84 -11.86 0.21 3.04
C ASP A 84 -11.73 -0.81 1.88
N ALA A 85 -12.25 -0.47 0.71
CA ALA A 85 -12.12 -1.31 -0.47
C ALA A 85 -10.69 -1.27 -1.04
N LEU A 86 -10.05 -0.10 -1.07
CA LEU A 86 -8.66 0.05 -1.50
C LEU A 86 -7.68 -0.62 -0.53
N VAL A 87 -7.83 -0.44 0.79
CA VAL A 87 -7.01 -1.13 1.81
C VAL A 87 -7.14 -2.65 1.67
N ARG A 88 -8.37 -3.17 1.58
CA ARG A 88 -8.59 -4.62 1.39
C ARG A 88 -7.94 -5.14 0.12
N ARG A 89 -7.95 -4.36 -0.97
CA ARG A 89 -7.27 -4.74 -2.21
C ARG A 89 -5.76 -4.77 -2.05
N VAL A 90 -5.16 -3.74 -1.46
CA VAL A 90 -3.71 -3.68 -1.20
C VAL A 90 -3.28 -4.88 -0.35
N VAL A 91 -3.98 -5.15 0.75
CA VAL A 91 -3.67 -6.28 1.64
C VAL A 91 -3.82 -7.63 0.90
N ARG A 92 -4.91 -7.84 0.16
CA ARG A 92 -5.11 -9.08 -0.60
C ARG A 92 -4.08 -9.28 -1.70
N SER A 93 -3.72 -8.21 -2.42
CA SER A 93 -2.68 -8.26 -3.46
C SER A 93 -1.31 -8.57 -2.85
N ALA A 94 -0.96 -7.94 -1.72
CA ALA A 94 0.27 -8.23 -0.99
C ALA A 94 0.32 -9.70 -0.50
N LEU A 95 -0.77 -10.22 0.06
CA LEU A 95 -0.89 -11.62 0.50
C LEU A 95 -0.93 -12.63 -0.68
N GLY A 96 -1.36 -12.17 -1.86
CA GLY A 96 -1.43 -12.98 -3.07
C GLY A 96 -0.09 -13.15 -3.79
N ARG A 97 0.92 -12.36 -3.45
CA ARG A 97 2.27 -12.47 -4.00
C ARG A 97 3.03 -13.59 -3.30
N ALA A 98 3.51 -14.55 -4.09
CA ALA A 98 4.26 -15.71 -3.61
C ALA A 98 5.68 -15.37 -3.15
N GLU A 99 6.27 -14.32 -3.72
CA GLU A 99 7.59 -13.81 -3.36
C GLU A 99 7.46 -12.37 -2.87
N PRO A 100 7.90 -12.07 -1.64
CA PRO A 100 8.06 -10.69 -1.22
C PRO A 100 9.17 -10.05 -2.06
N THR A 101 8.87 -8.93 -2.70
CA THR A 101 9.89 -7.93 -3.04
C THR A 101 10.65 -7.60 -1.75
N GLY A 102 11.99 -7.50 -1.82
CA GLY A 102 12.89 -7.38 -0.65
C GLY A 102 12.70 -6.17 0.28
N ASP A 103 11.58 -5.46 0.15
CA ASP A 103 11.21 -4.24 0.86
C ASP A 103 9.73 -4.30 1.34
N GLY A 104 9.20 -5.52 1.58
CA GLY A 104 7.78 -5.80 1.83
C GLY A 104 7.07 -4.88 2.84
N PRO A 105 7.60 -4.65 4.07
CA PRO A 105 6.98 -3.76 5.04
C PRO A 105 6.94 -2.30 4.57
N ALA A 106 8.01 -1.83 3.93
CA ALA A 106 8.11 -0.49 3.37
C ALA A 106 7.20 -0.32 2.14
N GLU A 107 7.03 -1.36 1.32
CA GLU A 107 6.07 -1.36 0.21
C GLU A 107 4.62 -1.28 0.72
N VAL A 108 4.24 -2.08 1.71
CA VAL A 108 2.88 -2.05 2.29
C VAL A 108 2.61 -0.72 2.99
N ALA A 109 3.58 -0.17 3.72
CA ALA A 109 3.47 1.15 4.32
C ALA A 109 3.29 2.26 3.26
N ARG A 110 4.10 2.25 2.20
CA ARG A 110 3.98 3.17 1.06
C ARG A 110 2.62 3.04 0.35
N LEU A 111 2.13 1.82 0.14
CA LEU A 111 0.81 1.58 -0.45
C LEU A 111 -0.32 2.06 0.48
N THR A 112 -0.18 1.89 1.79
CA THR A 112 -1.16 2.37 2.77
C THR A 112 -1.21 3.90 2.82
N GLU A 113 -0.05 4.56 2.80
CA GLU A 113 0.06 6.01 2.67
C GLU A 113 -0.61 6.50 1.38
N GLN A 114 -0.41 5.80 0.26
CA GLN A 114 -1.08 6.09 -1.00
C GLN A 114 -2.61 5.93 -0.92
N VAL A 115 -3.12 4.90 -0.23
CA VAL A 115 -4.56 4.74 -0.01
C VAL A 115 -5.13 5.90 0.81
N GLU A 116 -4.40 6.34 1.83
CA GLU A 116 -4.79 7.48 2.66
C GLU A 116 -4.78 8.79 1.86
N SER A 117 -3.78 9.02 1.02
CA SER A 117 -3.78 10.13 0.06
C SER A 117 -4.98 10.04 -0.87
N ALA A 118 -5.29 8.88 -1.47
CA ALA A 118 -6.45 8.71 -2.33
C ALA A 118 -7.77 9.07 -1.61
N ARG A 119 -7.92 8.65 -0.35
CA ARG A 119 -9.08 8.98 0.50
C ARG A 119 -9.19 10.48 0.73
N GLN A 120 -8.10 11.13 1.15
CA GLN A 120 -8.06 12.57 1.42
C GLN A 120 -8.33 13.41 0.17
N LEU A 121 -7.73 13.03 -0.97
CA LEU A 121 -7.95 13.67 -2.25
C LEU A 121 -9.41 13.53 -2.70
N THR A 122 -9.98 12.33 -2.59
CA THR A 122 -11.40 12.07 -2.94
C THR A 122 -12.36 12.88 -2.05
N ALA A 123 -12.14 12.92 -0.74
CA ALA A 123 -12.93 13.74 0.18
C ALA A 123 -12.83 15.23 -0.15
N THR A 124 -11.65 15.69 -0.51
CA THR A 124 -11.40 17.10 -0.84
C THR A 124 -12.06 17.48 -2.17
N LEU A 125 -11.94 16.64 -3.20
CA LEU A 125 -12.62 16.82 -4.48
C LEU A 125 -14.14 16.84 -4.31
N LEU A 126 -14.71 15.87 -3.59
CA LEU A 126 -16.15 15.79 -3.37
C LEU A 126 -16.68 17.03 -2.62
N ARG A 127 -16.01 17.45 -1.54
CA ARG A 127 -16.41 18.65 -0.78
C ARG A 127 -16.32 19.92 -1.63
N THR A 128 -15.23 20.08 -2.37
CA THR A 128 -14.95 21.31 -3.10
C THR A 128 -15.82 21.41 -4.36
N LEU A 129 -15.96 20.34 -5.14
CA LEU A 129 -16.75 20.34 -6.38
C LEU A 129 -18.23 20.60 -6.08
N ARG A 130 -18.74 19.95 -5.03
CA ARG A 130 -20.09 20.20 -4.47
C ARG A 130 -20.28 21.65 -4.05
N SER A 131 -19.39 22.17 -3.19
CA SER A 131 -19.50 23.53 -2.66
C SER A 131 -19.46 24.58 -3.78
N VAL A 132 -18.55 24.42 -4.74
CA VAL A 132 -18.43 25.36 -5.86
C VAL A 132 -19.61 25.26 -6.81
N GLY A 133 -19.94 24.06 -7.32
CA GLY A 133 -21.00 23.91 -8.33
C GLY A 133 -22.33 24.49 -7.84
N ILE A 134 -22.65 24.25 -6.57
CA ILE A 134 -23.89 24.72 -5.96
C ILE A 134 -23.83 26.21 -5.64
N THR A 135 -22.68 26.75 -5.21
CA THR A 135 -22.52 28.19 -4.98
C THR A 135 -22.63 28.98 -6.28
N VAL A 136 -22.04 28.50 -7.38
CA VAL A 136 -22.16 29.13 -8.70
C VAL A 136 -23.61 29.09 -9.17
N LEU A 137 -24.28 27.94 -9.06
CA LEU A 137 -25.69 27.82 -9.43
C LEU A 137 -26.58 28.76 -8.61
N ALA A 138 -26.42 28.78 -7.29
CA ALA A 138 -27.17 29.66 -6.39
C ALA A 138 -26.91 31.14 -6.67
N ALA A 139 -25.67 31.54 -6.95
CA ALA A 139 -25.33 32.91 -7.30
C ALA A 139 -25.93 33.34 -8.64
N VAL A 140 -25.88 32.48 -9.66
CA VAL A 140 -26.49 32.77 -10.97
C VAL A 140 -28.02 32.83 -10.88
N LEU A 141 -28.65 31.93 -10.12
CA LEU A 141 -30.09 31.97 -9.87
C LEU A 141 -30.49 33.22 -9.08
N GLY A 142 -29.74 33.57 -8.02
CA GLY A 142 -29.99 34.77 -7.23
C GLY A 142 -29.83 36.04 -8.07
N LEU A 143 -28.81 36.08 -8.94
CA LEU A 143 -28.61 37.16 -9.89
C LEU A 143 -29.75 37.25 -10.91
N ALA A 144 -30.25 36.11 -11.41
CA ALA A 144 -31.38 36.07 -12.34
C ALA A 144 -32.68 36.59 -11.72
N VAL A 145 -32.89 36.33 -10.41
CA VAL A 145 -34.05 36.85 -9.67
C VAL A 145 -33.89 38.35 -9.36
N LEU A 146 -32.70 38.79 -8.96
CA LEU A 146 -32.43 40.17 -8.56
C LEU A 146 -32.40 41.15 -9.75
N ALA A 147 -31.69 40.77 -10.82
CA ALA A 147 -31.29 41.67 -11.91
C ALA A 147 -31.07 40.88 -13.21
N PRO A 148 -32.12 40.32 -13.85
CA PRO A 148 -31.99 39.47 -15.05
C PRO A 148 -31.30 40.18 -16.22
N VAL A 149 -31.41 41.52 -16.29
CA VAL A 149 -30.75 42.38 -17.28
C VAL A 149 -29.22 42.27 -17.25
N THR A 150 -28.63 41.88 -16.12
CA THR A 150 -27.18 41.74 -15.97
C THR A 150 -26.63 40.39 -16.46
N LEU A 151 -27.49 39.39 -16.68
CA LEU A 151 -27.07 38.05 -17.12
C LEU A 151 -26.28 38.04 -18.44
N PRO A 152 -26.65 38.81 -19.48
CA PRO A 152 -25.86 38.89 -20.72
C PRO A 152 -24.45 39.49 -20.52
N LEU A 153 -24.23 40.26 -19.44
CA LEU A 153 -22.89 40.79 -19.10
C LEU A 153 -22.07 39.79 -18.27
N VAL A 154 -22.73 38.94 -17.47
CA VAL A 154 -22.06 38.02 -16.54
C VAL A 154 -21.81 36.63 -17.13
N LEU A 155 -22.78 36.06 -17.86
CA LEU A 155 -22.70 34.69 -18.37
C LEU A 155 -21.60 34.49 -19.42
N PRO A 156 -21.42 35.37 -20.44
CA PRO A 156 -20.40 35.12 -21.46
C PRO A 156 -18.96 35.09 -20.91
N PRO A 157 -18.51 36.04 -20.05
CA PRO A 157 -17.19 35.93 -19.42
C PRO A 157 -17.04 34.70 -18.52
N LEU A 158 -18.10 34.34 -17.77
CA LEU A 158 -18.10 33.15 -16.92
C LEU A 158 -17.91 31.86 -17.74
N LEU A 159 -18.68 31.71 -18.83
CA LEU A 159 -18.58 30.59 -19.76
C LEU A 159 -17.23 30.56 -20.48
N LEU A 160 -16.72 31.72 -20.91
CA LEU A 160 -15.40 31.84 -21.52
C LEU A 160 -14.29 31.43 -20.54
N GLY A 161 -14.37 31.87 -19.29
CA GLY A 161 -13.48 31.44 -18.22
C GLY A 161 -13.52 29.92 -18.03
N GLY A 162 -14.71 29.33 -17.97
CA GLY A 162 -14.90 27.87 -17.88
C GLY A 162 -14.33 27.11 -19.08
N LEU A 163 -14.50 27.61 -20.30
CA LEU A 163 -13.94 27.00 -21.52
C LEU A 163 -12.41 27.09 -21.54
N LEU A 164 -11.84 28.24 -21.20
CA LEU A 164 -10.39 28.42 -21.07
C LEU A 164 -9.81 27.47 -20.03
N PHE A 165 -10.49 27.32 -18.90
CA PHE A 165 -10.11 26.36 -17.87
C PHE A 165 -10.10 24.91 -18.39
N ALA A 166 -11.16 24.49 -19.08
CA ALA A 166 -11.24 23.15 -19.66
C ALA A 166 -10.14 22.89 -20.69
N ARG A 167 -9.75 23.91 -21.48
CA ARG A 167 -8.66 23.83 -22.45
C ARG A 167 -7.28 23.76 -21.79
N LEU A 168 -7.08 24.47 -20.68
CA LEU A 168 -5.83 24.46 -19.91
C LEU A 168 -5.62 23.19 -19.10
N LEU A 169 -6.68 22.40 -18.89
CA LEU A 169 -6.67 21.22 -18.05
C LEU A 169 -5.64 20.16 -18.49
N GLY A 170 -5.72 19.70 -19.74
CA GLY A 170 -4.81 18.66 -20.27
C GLY A 170 -3.32 19.01 -20.10
N PRO A 171 -2.87 20.18 -20.58
CA PRO A 171 -1.47 20.60 -20.42
C PRO A 171 -1.00 20.73 -18.97
N LEU A 172 -1.88 21.17 -18.05
CA LEU A 172 -1.57 21.25 -16.63
C LEU A 172 -1.40 19.86 -16.03
N VAL A 173 -2.26 18.92 -16.44
CA VAL A 173 -2.15 17.51 -16.06
C VAL A 173 -0.83 16.92 -16.55
N ASP A 174 -0.45 17.11 -17.82
CA ASP A 174 0.80 16.56 -18.33
C ASP A 174 2.03 17.12 -17.59
N ARG A 175 2.00 18.42 -17.24
CA ARG A 175 3.06 19.08 -16.48
C ARG A 175 3.14 18.59 -15.04
N GLN A 176 2.01 18.41 -14.37
CA GLN A 176 1.98 17.84 -13.02
C GLN A 176 2.46 16.38 -13.03
N ARG A 177 2.15 15.60 -14.06
CA ARG A 177 2.69 14.24 -14.23
C ARG A 177 4.22 14.24 -14.31
N ALA A 178 4.78 15.18 -15.06
CA ALA A 178 6.23 15.33 -15.14
C ALA A 178 6.88 15.70 -13.78
N VAL A 179 6.19 16.46 -12.93
CA VAL A 179 6.64 16.76 -11.56
C VAL A 179 6.67 15.49 -10.72
N VAL A 180 5.58 14.70 -10.72
CA VAL A 180 5.51 13.44 -9.95
C VAL A 180 6.60 12.47 -10.39
N LEU A 181 6.79 12.27 -11.70
CA LEU A 181 7.83 11.38 -12.22
C LEU A 181 9.25 11.86 -11.88
N ALA A 182 9.48 13.18 -11.81
CA ALA A 182 10.78 13.72 -11.41
C ALA A 182 11.03 13.54 -9.91
N ASP A 183 10.00 13.69 -9.08
CA ASP A 183 10.06 13.43 -7.64
C ASP A 183 10.35 11.95 -7.34
N GLU A 184 9.70 11.02 -8.04
CA GLU A 184 9.97 9.59 -7.94
C GLU A 184 11.43 9.25 -8.27
N ARG A 185 12.03 9.90 -9.27
CA ARG A 185 13.45 9.71 -9.63
C ARG A 185 14.38 10.20 -8.52
N VAL A 186 14.09 11.37 -7.95
CA VAL A 186 14.86 11.90 -6.82
C VAL A 186 14.81 10.94 -5.64
N ALA A 187 13.62 10.46 -5.28
CA ALA A 187 13.44 9.49 -4.21
C ALA A 187 14.20 8.17 -4.47
N ALA A 188 14.14 7.65 -5.71
CA ALA A 188 14.86 6.43 -6.08
C ALA A 188 16.38 6.59 -6.00
N GLU A 189 16.94 7.65 -6.58
CA GLU A 189 18.38 7.91 -6.55
C GLU A 189 18.89 8.19 -5.13
N ALA A 190 18.14 9.00 -4.36
CA ALA A 190 18.48 9.27 -2.97
C ALA A 190 18.38 7.99 -2.11
N GLY A 191 17.34 7.17 -2.31
CA GLY A 191 17.17 5.90 -1.60
C GLY A 191 18.34 4.94 -1.81
N LEU A 192 18.80 4.79 -3.06
CA LEU A 192 20.00 4.00 -3.38
C LEU A 192 21.26 4.58 -2.72
N ALA A 193 21.40 5.90 -2.71
CA ALA A 193 22.53 6.57 -2.05
C ALA A 193 22.55 6.32 -0.53
N PHE A 194 21.39 6.35 0.12
CA PHE A 194 21.29 6.08 1.56
C PHE A 194 21.54 4.60 1.88
N ALA A 195 21.01 3.68 1.08
CA ALA A 195 21.27 2.25 1.24
C ALA A 195 22.77 1.92 1.10
N GLY A 196 23.46 2.58 0.16
CA GLY A 196 24.89 2.40 -0.08
C GLY A 196 25.80 3.36 0.69
N VAL A 197 25.32 4.07 1.72
CA VAL A 197 26.09 5.18 2.34
C VAL A 197 27.45 4.76 2.87
N ARG A 198 27.54 3.54 3.44
CA ARG A 198 28.80 2.99 3.95
C ARG A 198 29.80 2.77 2.82
N ASP A 199 29.37 2.20 1.71
CA ASP A 199 30.23 1.93 0.55
C ASP A 199 30.63 3.22 -0.15
N ILE A 200 29.68 4.14 -0.34
CA ILE A 200 29.92 5.44 -0.96
C ILE A 200 30.94 6.24 -0.15
N THR A 201 30.83 6.24 1.19
CA THR A 201 31.75 6.96 2.07
C THR A 201 33.11 6.29 2.14
N ALA A 202 33.16 4.96 2.25
CA ALA A 202 34.42 4.20 2.28
C ALA A 202 35.20 4.31 0.95
N CYS A 203 34.51 4.34 -0.18
CA CYS A 203 35.13 4.42 -1.51
C CYS A 203 35.33 5.86 -2.04
N GLY A 204 34.99 6.90 -1.26
CA GLY A 204 35.19 8.30 -1.68
C GLY A 204 34.30 8.76 -2.85
N ALA A 205 33.14 8.12 -3.05
CA ALA A 205 32.27 8.36 -4.20
C ALA A 205 31.21 9.46 -4.00
N GLN A 206 31.25 10.20 -2.87
CA GLN A 206 30.24 11.19 -2.48
C GLN A 206 29.97 12.21 -3.58
N ALA A 207 31.01 12.80 -4.17
CA ALA A 207 30.88 13.82 -5.21
C ALA A 207 30.22 13.31 -6.51
N ARG A 208 30.24 11.99 -6.77
CA ARG A 208 29.53 11.39 -7.91
C ARG A 208 28.03 11.28 -7.60
N VAL A 209 27.70 10.85 -6.39
CA VAL A 209 26.33 10.72 -5.91
C VAL A 209 25.66 12.09 -5.80
N GLU A 210 26.36 13.08 -5.23
CA GLU A 210 25.88 14.47 -5.15
C GLU A 210 25.55 15.05 -6.54
N ARG A 211 26.36 14.76 -7.57
CA ARG A 211 26.09 15.18 -8.94
C ARG A 211 24.87 14.47 -9.55
N SER A 212 24.72 13.17 -9.32
CA SER A 212 23.57 12.38 -9.79
C SER A 212 22.27 12.90 -9.18
N VAL A 213 22.18 12.88 -7.85
CA VAL A 213 21.00 13.33 -7.11
C VAL A 213 20.75 14.81 -7.38
N GLY A 214 21.81 15.63 -7.45
CA GLY A 214 21.72 17.04 -7.80
C GLY A 214 21.12 17.27 -9.20
N ALA A 215 21.48 16.47 -10.20
CA ALA A 215 20.88 16.55 -11.53
C ALA A 215 19.38 16.19 -11.51
N ALA A 216 19.00 15.15 -10.76
CA ALA A 216 17.60 14.77 -10.57
C ALA A 216 16.79 15.89 -9.88
N VAL A 217 17.34 16.51 -8.82
CA VAL A 217 16.73 17.65 -8.11
C VAL A 217 16.59 18.87 -9.02
N LEU A 218 17.60 19.17 -9.85
CA LEU A 218 17.52 20.27 -10.81
C LEU A 218 16.44 20.03 -11.88
N ALA A 219 16.30 18.79 -12.35
CA ALA A 219 15.26 18.38 -13.29
C ALA A 219 13.86 18.48 -12.66
N GLN A 220 13.69 18.05 -11.41
CA GLN A 220 12.46 18.24 -10.63
C GLN A 220 12.13 19.73 -10.50
N GLY A 221 13.10 20.56 -10.12
CA GLY A 221 12.93 22.00 -10.05
C GLY A 221 12.52 22.62 -11.39
N ALA A 222 13.04 22.12 -12.52
CA ALA A 222 12.63 22.56 -13.84
C ALA A 222 11.17 22.17 -14.17
N ALA A 223 10.75 20.96 -13.81
CA ALA A 223 9.37 20.50 -13.97
C ALA A 223 8.40 21.35 -13.13
N VAL A 224 8.73 21.62 -11.86
CA VAL A 224 7.93 22.48 -10.97
C VAL A 224 7.82 23.89 -11.53
N ARG A 225 8.91 24.48 -12.02
CA ARG A 225 8.88 25.80 -12.69
C ARG A 225 8.01 25.79 -13.94
N ALA A 226 8.09 24.74 -14.76
CA ALA A 226 7.27 24.61 -15.96
C ALA A 226 5.77 24.53 -15.63
N LEU A 227 5.42 23.77 -14.58
CA LEU A 227 4.07 23.74 -14.02
C LEU A 227 3.65 25.12 -13.52
N GLY A 228 4.50 25.81 -12.74
CA GLY A 228 4.21 27.15 -12.23
C GLY A 228 3.94 28.17 -13.34
N ARG A 229 4.72 28.15 -14.44
CA ARG A 229 4.48 28.98 -15.63
C ARG A 229 3.15 28.64 -16.31
N ALA A 230 2.83 27.35 -16.44
CA ALA A 230 1.55 26.91 -17.00
C ALA A 230 0.38 27.31 -16.11
N ALA A 231 0.52 27.18 -14.79
CA ALA A 231 -0.45 27.57 -13.79
C ALA A 231 -0.64 29.09 -13.74
N ALA A 232 0.34 29.90 -14.17
CA ALA A 232 0.16 31.34 -14.30
C ALA A 232 -0.94 31.68 -15.33
N LEU A 233 -1.10 30.89 -16.41
CA LEU A 233 -2.19 31.08 -17.39
C LEU A 233 -3.58 30.91 -16.76
N ARG A 234 -3.69 30.18 -15.66
CA ARG A 234 -4.91 30.04 -14.87
C ARG A 234 -5.39 31.38 -14.28
N THR A 235 -4.49 32.33 -14.05
CA THR A 235 -4.89 33.67 -13.59
C THR A 235 -5.79 34.37 -14.60
N LEU A 236 -5.64 34.07 -15.91
CA LEU A 236 -6.54 34.55 -16.96
C LEU A 236 -7.95 33.97 -16.82
N THR A 237 -8.07 32.68 -16.47
CA THR A 237 -9.37 32.05 -16.16
C THR A 237 -10.09 32.79 -15.04
N VAL A 238 -9.39 33.12 -13.95
CA VAL A 238 -9.98 33.84 -12.81
C VAL A 238 -10.28 35.30 -13.17
N ALA A 239 -9.39 35.96 -13.92
CA ALA A 239 -9.60 37.32 -14.37
C ALA A 239 -10.84 37.43 -15.29
N ILE A 240 -10.97 36.54 -16.27
CA ILE A 240 -12.06 36.54 -17.25
C ILE A 240 -13.36 36.00 -16.64
N GLY A 241 -13.31 34.87 -15.93
CA GLY A 241 -14.51 34.22 -15.40
C GLY A 241 -15.04 34.82 -14.10
N GLY A 242 -14.17 35.41 -13.28
CA GLY A 242 -14.52 35.94 -11.96
C GLY A 242 -14.58 37.47 -11.90
N ARG A 243 -13.54 38.16 -12.40
CA ARG A 243 -13.39 39.62 -12.22
C ARG A 243 -13.98 40.46 -13.35
N LEU A 244 -13.90 39.99 -14.60
CA LEU A 244 -14.43 40.69 -15.76
C LEU A 244 -15.96 40.93 -15.68
N PRO A 245 -16.80 39.99 -15.21
CA PRO A 245 -18.22 40.25 -14.97
C PRO A 245 -18.48 41.49 -14.10
N LEU A 246 -17.72 41.65 -13.02
CA LEU A 246 -17.84 42.80 -12.13
C LEU A 246 -17.47 44.10 -12.84
N LEU A 247 -16.35 44.09 -13.59
CA LEU A 247 -15.92 45.27 -14.35
C LEU A 247 -16.96 45.69 -15.40
N LEU A 248 -17.55 44.72 -16.11
CA LEU A 248 -18.59 44.98 -17.10
C LEU A 248 -19.86 45.55 -16.47
N VAL A 249 -20.31 44.98 -15.34
CA VAL A 249 -21.48 45.49 -14.62
C VAL A 249 -21.23 46.90 -14.07
N VAL A 250 -20.06 47.17 -13.48
CA VAL A 250 -19.70 48.50 -12.97
C VAL A 250 -19.59 49.52 -14.10
N ALA A 251 -19.03 49.14 -15.25
CA ALA A 251 -18.95 50.02 -16.43
C ALA A 251 -20.35 50.33 -17.01
N ALA A 252 -21.26 49.34 -17.00
CA ALA A 252 -22.63 49.51 -17.47
C ALA A 252 -23.55 50.16 -16.42
N ALA A 253 -23.11 50.28 -15.15
CA ALA A 253 -23.94 50.73 -14.05
C ALA A 253 -24.58 52.12 -14.25
N PRO A 254 -23.88 53.17 -14.75
CA PRO A 254 -24.49 54.47 -14.99
C PRO A 254 -25.67 54.37 -15.97
N TRP A 255 -25.45 53.67 -17.09
CA TRP A 255 -26.49 53.47 -18.10
C TRP A 255 -27.70 52.69 -17.55
N LEU A 256 -27.45 51.63 -16.78
CA LEU A 256 -28.49 50.79 -16.17
C LEU A 256 -29.33 51.54 -15.13
N VAL A 257 -28.73 52.47 -14.38
CA VAL A 257 -29.42 53.30 -13.39
C VAL A 257 -30.18 54.44 -14.05
N ASP A 258 -29.57 55.12 -15.02
CA ASP A 258 -30.19 56.25 -15.73
C ASP A 258 -31.45 55.83 -16.50
N HIS A 259 -31.45 54.62 -17.08
CA HIS A 259 -32.62 54.03 -17.76
C HIS A 259 -33.60 53.34 -16.79
N ARG A 260 -33.42 53.49 -15.47
CA ARG A 260 -34.24 52.88 -14.41
C ARG A 260 -34.38 51.36 -14.52
N GLN A 261 -33.37 50.69 -15.06
CA GLN A 261 -33.36 49.23 -15.16
C GLN A 261 -32.89 48.59 -13.85
N LEU A 262 -32.06 49.29 -13.07
CA LEU A 262 -31.58 48.85 -11.76
C LEU A 262 -31.61 49.98 -10.72
N THR A 263 -31.92 49.64 -9.47
CA THR A 263 -31.73 50.50 -8.30
C THR A 263 -30.30 50.45 -7.77
N THR A 264 -29.94 51.42 -6.93
CA THR A 264 -28.63 51.45 -6.26
C THR A 264 -28.41 50.22 -5.36
N GLY A 265 -29.44 49.77 -4.64
CA GLY A 265 -29.38 48.53 -3.86
C GLY A 265 -29.25 47.28 -4.72
N GLN A 266 -29.96 47.19 -5.85
CA GLN A 266 -29.80 46.07 -6.79
C GLN A 266 -28.37 46.00 -7.34
N LEU A 267 -27.74 47.13 -7.69
CA LEU A 267 -26.34 47.16 -8.09
C LEU A 267 -25.40 46.63 -6.99
N LEU A 268 -25.61 47.05 -5.74
CA LEU A 268 -24.83 46.56 -4.60
C LEU A 268 -25.03 45.05 -4.39
N GLY A 269 -26.26 44.55 -4.54
CA GLY A 269 -26.58 43.13 -4.48
C GLY A 269 -25.93 42.32 -5.60
N VAL A 270 -25.91 42.84 -6.84
CA VAL A 270 -25.20 42.23 -7.96
C VAL A 270 -23.69 42.16 -7.67
N ALA A 271 -23.10 43.26 -7.19
CA ALA A 271 -21.69 43.29 -6.80
C ALA A 271 -21.39 42.26 -5.70
N ALA A 272 -22.29 42.07 -4.74
CA ALA A 272 -22.15 41.06 -3.69
C ALA A 272 -22.13 39.62 -4.26
N TYR A 273 -23.02 39.26 -5.20
CA TYR A 273 -22.96 37.95 -5.86
C TYR A 273 -21.63 37.72 -6.60
N LEU A 274 -21.15 38.75 -7.31
CA LEU A 274 -19.93 38.63 -8.11
C LEU A 274 -18.68 38.49 -7.23
N VAL A 275 -18.55 39.32 -6.20
CA VAL A 275 -17.34 39.37 -5.34
C VAL A 275 -17.34 38.28 -4.28
N GLN A 276 -18.49 38.00 -3.64
CA GLN A 276 -18.53 37.06 -2.51
C GLN A 276 -18.75 35.62 -2.96
N GLN A 277 -19.43 35.40 -4.10
CA GLN A 277 -19.83 34.05 -4.53
C GLN A 277 -19.09 33.60 -5.79
N LEU A 278 -19.21 34.33 -6.90
CA LEU A 278 -18.70 33.90 -8.21
C LEU A 278 -17.16 33.94 -8.29
N GLU A 279 -16.52 35.04 -7.88
CA GLU A 279 -15.06 35.16 -7.95
C GLU A 279 -14.33 34.09 -7.12
N PRO A 280 -14.68 33.84 -5.83
CA PRO A 280 -14.05 32.79 -5.04
C PRO A 280 -14.34 31.39 -5.58
N ALA A 281 -15.54 31.14 -6.10
CA ALA A 281 -15.90 29.86 -6.70
C ALA A 281 -15.02 29.54 -7.94
N VAL A 282 -14.87 30.50 -8.85
CA VAL A 282 -13.98 30.36 -10.03
C VAL A 282 -12.53 30.15 -9.57
N ARG A 283 -12.07 30.88 -8.55
CA ARG A 283 -10.73 30.73 -7.97
C ARG A 283 -10.51 29.34 -7.34
N SER A 284 -11.52 28.80 -6.65
CA SER A 284 -11.45 27.47 -6.04
C SER A 284 -11.47 26.35 -7.08
N LEU A 285 -12.29 26.44 -8.13
CA LEU A 285 -12.23 25.49 -9.26
C LEU A 285 -10.88 25.50 -9.94
N ALA A 286 -10.38 26.70 -10.23
CA ALA A 286 -9.02 26.89 -10.74
C ALA A 286 -7.99 26.23 -9.80
N GLY A 287 -8.13 26.43 -8.48
CA GLY A 287 -7.35 25.80 -7.42
C GLY A 287 -7.26 24.28 -7.49
N MET A 288 -8.41 23.63 -7.69
CA MET A 288 -8.63 22.21 -7.44
C MET A 288 -7.98 21.27 -8.47
N VAL A 289 -7.90 21.70 -9.72
CA VAL A 289 -7.75 20.77 -10.83
C VAL A 289 -6.28 20.49 -11.21
N GLY A 290 -5.34 21.35 -10.80
CA GLY A 290 -3.92 21.20 -11.15
C GLY A 290 -3.16 20.14 -10.35
N SER A 291 -3.45 19.97 -9.06
CA SER A 291 -2.70 19.04 -8.19
C SER A 291 -3.54 17.82 -7.81
N TRP A 292 -4.74 18.01 -7.26
CA TRP A 292 -5.53 16.97 -6.59
C TRP A 292 -6.07 15.88 -7.53
N LEU A 293 -6.56 16.29 -8.70
CA LEU A 293 -7.26 15.40 -9.62
C LEU A 293 -6.28 14.47 -10.35
N LEU A 294 -5.09 14.97 -10.65
CA LEU A 294 -4.04 14.15 -11.24
C LEU A 294 -3.33 13.30 -10.20
N GLU A 295 -3.02 13.84 -9.04
CA GLU A 295 -2.42 13.07 -7.95
C GLU A 295 -3.31 11.87 -7.59
N LEU A 296 -4.63 12.09 -7.53
CA LEU A 296 -5.59 11.01 -7.35
C LEU A 296 -5.57 10.03 -8.52
N ALA A 297 -5.53 10.51 -9.77
CA ALA A 297 -5.50 9.63 -10.94
C ALA A 297 -4.23 8.76 -10.98
N VAL A 298 -3.06 9.31 -10.67
CA VAL A 298 -1.79 8.57 -10.61
C VAL A 298 -1.81 7.54 -9.47
N VAL A 299 -2.30 7.94 -8.30
CA VAL A 299 -2.43 7.02 -7.16
C VAL A 299 -3.42 5.89 -7.49
N LEU A 300 -4.57 6.21 -8.07
CA LEU A 300 -5.56 5.20 -8.46
C LEU A 300 -5.06 4.29 -9.58
N ASP A 301 -4.33 4.81 -10.57
CA ASP A 301 -3.72 4.02 -11.64
C ASP A 301 -2.69 3.04 -11.06
N ARG A 302 -1.78 3.54 -10.21
CA ARG A 302 -0.80 2.72 -9.49
C ARG A 302 -1.48 1.62 -8.66
N LEU A 303 -2.53 1.95 -7.91
CA LEU A 303 -3.32 0.98 -7.14
C LEU A 303 -4.12 0.01 -8.04
N ALA A 304 -4.52 0.43 -9.25
CA ALA A 304 -5.24 -0.41 -10.21
C ALA A 304 -4.32 -1.40 -10.92
N THR A 305 -3.04 -1.05 -11.11
CA THR A 305 -2.01 -1.94 -11.68
C THR A 305 -1.54 -3.03 -10.71
N LEU A 306 -1.96 -2.99 -9.44
CA LEU A 306 -1.70 -4.08 -8.51
C LEU A 306 -2.33 -5.37 -9.05
N PRO A 307 -1.56 -6.49 -9.15
CA PRO A 307 -2.09 -7.75 -9.61
C PRO A 307 -3.22 -8.19 -8.68
N ASP A 308 -4.31 -8.68 -9.28
CA ASP A 308 -5.39 -9.27 -8.49
C ASP A 308 -4.87 -10.54 -7.82
N PRO A 309 -5.34 -10.85 -6.60
CA PRO A 309 -4.94 -12.08 -5.92
C PRO A 309 -5.28 -13.28 -6.80
N PRO A 310 -4.41 -14.30 -6.88
CA PRO A 310 -4.68 -15.47 -7.70
C PRO A 310 -5.99 -16.13 -7.27
N ASP A 311 -6.91 -16.34 -8.20
CA ASP A 311 -8.13 -17.12 -7.98
C ASP A 311 -7.72 -18.58 -7.72
N ARG A 312 -7.63 -18.96 -6.43
CA ARG A 312 -7.43 -20.37 -6.06
C ARG A 312 -8.74 -21.12 -6.29
N PRO A 313 -8.74 -22.21 -7.08
CA PRO A 313 -9.96 -22.94 -7.38
C PRO A 313 -10.61 -23.47 -6.10
N ALA A 314 -11.93 -23.36 -6.00
CA ALA A 314 -12.69 -23.80 -4.83
C ALA A 314 -12.70 -25.34 -4.64
N SER A 315 -12.25 -26.10 -5.64
CA SER A 315 -12.27 -27.57 -5.66
C SER A 315 -10.90 -28.13 -6.10
N GLY A 316 -9.98 -28.28 -5.16
CA GLY A 316 -8.84 -29.19 -5.32
C GLY A 316 -9.23 -30.60 -4.87
N GLN A 317 -8.53 -31.64 -5.36
CA GLN A 317 -8.67 -32.99 -4.80
C GLN A 317 -8.29 -32.97 -3.32
N GLU A 318 -9.15 -33.53 -2.46
CA GLU A 318 -8.84 -33.67 -1.03
C GLU A 318 -7.63 -34.60 -0.83
N PRO A 319 -6.73 -34.30 0.12
CA PRO A 319 -5.57 -35.14 0.39
C PRO A 319 -5.98 -36.55 0.84
N THR A 320 -5.44 -37.58 0.21
CA THR A 320 -5.77 -38.99 0.50
C THR A 320 -4.86 -39.62 1.56
N SER A 321 -3.61 -39.17 1.65
CA SER A 321 -2.54 -39.76 2.49
C SER A 321 -1.60 -38.64 2.92
N GLY A 322 -1.98 -37.84 3.91
CA GLY A 322 -1.44 -36.48 4.18
C GLY A 322 0.09 -36.31 4.33
N GLN A 323 0.92 -37.36 4.28
CA GLN A 323 2.36 -37.30 4.58
C GLN A 323 3.27 -37.56 3.37
N GLU A 324 2.79 -38.14 2.28
CA GLU A 324 3.65 -38.45 1.12
C GLU A 324 4.02 -37.20 0.34
N VAL A 325 5.30 -37.04 -0.05
CA VAL A 325 5.75 -35.94 -0.93
C VAL A 325 6.27 -36.53 -2.23
N ARG A 326 5.71 -36.09 -3.36
CA ARG A 326 6.18 -36.47 -4.69
C ARG A 326 6.38 -35.23 -5.58
N VAL A 327 7.52 -35.19 -6.23
CA VAL A 327 7.89 -34.27 -7.29
C VAL A 327 8.24 -35.12 -8.51
N HIS A 328 7.64 -34.83 -9.66
CA HIS A 328 7.88 -35.57 -10.88
C HIS A 328 8.14 -34.62 -12.05
N GLY A 329 9.31 -34.76 -12.70
CA GLY A 329 9.71 -34.01 -13.88
C GLY A 329 9.59 -32.50 -13.71
N LEU A 330 9.90 -31.98 -12.53
CA LEU A 330 9.68 -30.56 -12.22
C LEU A 330 10.63 -29.67 -13.03
N HIS A 331 10.05 -28.72 -13.74
CA HIS A 331 10.74 -27.64 -14.42
C HIS A 331 10.28 -26.28 -13.86
N HIS A 332 11.23 -25.39 -13.57
CA HIS A 332 10.92 -24.05 -13.05
C HIS A 332 12.00 -23.01 -13.41
N THR A 333 11.59 -21.80 -13.79
CA THR A 333 12.45 -20.63 -14.07
C THR A 333 11.91 -19.39 -13.36
N HIS A 334 12.78 -18.56 -12.79
CA HIS A 334 12.39 -17.29 -12.14
C HIS A 334 12.04 -16.16 -13.12
N GLY A 335 12.29 -16.37 -14.42
CA GLY A 335 11.96 -15.41 -15.46
C GLY A 335 12.13 -16.00 -16.85
N ALA A 336 11.48 -15.40 -17.85
CA ALA A 336 11.48 -15.90 -19.22
C ALA A 336 12.89 -15.98 -19.87
N ALA A 337 13.85 -15.19 -19.36
CA ALA A 337 15.23 -15.14 -19.84
C ALA A 337 16.25 -15.71 -18.84
N ALA A 338 15.81 -16.26 -17.71
CA ALA A 338 16.68 -16.84 -16.69
C ALA A 338 16.96 -18.32 -17.00
N GLU A 339 18.12 -18.82 -16.56
CA GLU A 339 18.37 -20.25 -16.57
C GLU A 339 17.38 -21.02 -15.66
N PRO A 340 17.00 -22.25 -16.02
CA PRO A 340 16.08 -23.05 -15.22
C PRO A 340 16.69 -23.42 -13.88
N VAL A 341 15.94 -23.13 -12.82
CA VAL A 341 16.22 -23.53 -11.43
C VAL A 341 16.07 -25.04 -11.29
N PHE A 342 15.12 -25.63 -11.99
CA PHE A 342 14.94 -27.08 -12.12
C PHE A 342 14.70 -27.42 -13.58
N SER A 343 15.37 -28.47 -14.08
CA SER A 343 15.23 -28.93 -15.46
C SER A 343 14.30 -30.15 -15.59
N ALA A 344 14.42 -31.12 -14.69
CA ALA A 344 13.55 -32.27 -14.54
C ALA A 344 13.80 -32.92 -13.17
N LEU A 345 13.41 -32.24 -12.09
CA LEU A 345 13.63 -32.77 -10.73
C LEU A 345 12.58 -33.85 -10.41
N ASP A 346 13.06 -35.02 -9.98
CA ASP A 346 12.26 -36.11 -9.42
C ASP A 346 12.62 -36.31 -7.94
N LEU A 347 11.61 -36.41 -7.09
CA LEU A 347 11.74 -36.68 -5.66
C LEU A 347 10.52 -37.47 -5.18
N ALA A 348 10.75 -38.53 -4.42
CA ALA A 348 9.69 -39.25 -3.73
C ALA A 348 10.13 -39.48 -2.28
N LEU A 349 9.34 -38.99 -1.33
CA LEU A 349 9.52 -39.20 0.10
C LEU A 349 8.40 -40.07 0.65
N ALA A 350 8.78 -41.09 1.41
CA ALA A 350 7.82 -41.92 2.12
C ALA A 350 7.18 -41.12 3.28
N PRO A 351 5.96 -41.49 3.72
CA PRO A 351 5.36 -40.92 4.92
C PRO A 351 6.30 -41.02 6.14
N GLY A 352 6.54 -39.89 6.81
CA GLY A 352 7.37 -39.84 8.01
C GLY A 352 8.88 -39.69 7.76
N GLU A 353 9.31 -39.61 6.49
CA GLU A 353 10.73 -39.53 6.15
C GLU A 353 11.32 -38.13 6.42
N HIS A 354 12.56 -38.08 6.90
CA HIS A 354 13.33 -36.86 7.09
C HIS A 354 14.29 -36.64 5.91
N LEU A 355 14.06 -35.59 5.13
CA LEU A 355 14.90 -35.15 4.01
C LEU A 355 15.70 -33.89 4.39
N ALA A 356 17.02 -33.92 4.19
CA ALA A 356 17.84 -32.71 4.12
C ALA A 356 18.07 -32.29 2.66
N VAL A 357 17.88 -31.01 2.34
CA VAL A 357 18.15 -30.42 1.02
C VAL A 357 19.41 -29.58 1.12
N VAL A 358 20.42 -29.91 0.33
CA VAL A 358 21.72 -29.22 0.30
C VAL A 358 22.10 -28.80 -1.11
N GLY A 359 22.98 -27.82 -1.22
CA GLY A 359 23.50 -27.34 -2.50
C GLY A 359 24.02 -25.91 -2.37
N PRO A 360 24.77 -25.41 -3.37
CA PRO A 360 25.30 -24.05 -3.35
C PRO A 360 24.19 -22.99 -3.27
N SER A 361 24.57 -21.75 -2.92
CA SER A 361 23.63 -20.63 -2.98
C SER A 361 23.10 -20.46 -4.41
N GLY A 362 21.81 -20.19 -4.57
CA GLY A 362 21.16 -20.11 -5.88
C GLY A 362 20.77 -21.44 -6.53
N ALA A 363 21.07 -22.60 -5.92
CA ALA A 363 20.71 -23.92 -6.46
C ALA A 363 19.20 -24.25 -6.47
N GLY A 364 18.33 -23.33 -6.01
CA GLY A 364 16.89 -23.52 -5.99
C GLY A 364 16.29 -24.07 -4.70
N LYS A 365 17.05 -24.16 -3.59
CA LYS A 365 16.56 -24.73 -2.32
C LYS A 365 15.28 -24.06 -1.82
N SER A 366 15.29 -22.73 -1.64
CA SER A 366 14.09 -21.98 -1.21
C SER A 366 12.96 -22.02 -2.25
N THR A 367 13.29 -22.14 -3.54
CA THR A 367 12.29 -22.35 -4.61
C THR A 367 11.60 -23.70 -4.46
N LEU A 368 12.33 -24.76 -4.10
CA LEU A 368 11.73 -26.06 -3.78
C LEU A 368 10.80 -25.96 -2.57
N ALA A 369 11.22 -25.26 -1.49
CA ALA A 369 10.35 -25.02 -0.33
C ALA A 369 9.06 -24.28 -0.72
N ALA A 370 9.15 -23.23 -1.54
CA ALA A 370 7.99 -22.47 -2.00
C ALA A 370 7.03 -23.32 -2.85
N LEU A 371 7.56 -24.21 -3.71
CA LEU A 371 6.75 -25.15 -4.51
C LEU A 371 6.06 -26.20 -3.64
N LEU A 372 6.78 -26.79 -2.68
CA LEU A 372 6.23 -27.77 -1.72
C LEU A 372 5.15 -27.14 -0.84
N ALA A 373 5.34 -25.89 -0.42
CA ALA A 373 4.35 -25.12 0.34
C ALA A 373 3.18 -24.60 -0.53
N GLY A 374 3.23 -24.79 -1.86
CA GLY A 374 2.21 -24.32 -2.79
C GLY A 374 2.11 -22.80 -2.89
N LEU A 375 3.18 -22.09 -2.56
CA LEU A 375 3.28 -20.63 -2.72
C LEU A 375 3.42 -20.28 -4.21
N VAL A 376 4.22 -21.07 -4.94
CA VAL A 376 4.44 -20.94 -6.37
C VAL A 376 3.90 -22.20 -7.07
N PRO A 377 3.21 -22.09 -8.22
CA PRO A 377 2.85 -23.25 -9.01
C PRO A 377 4.04 -23.76 -9.85
N PRO A 378 4.16 -25.08 -10.09
CA PRO A 378 5.14 -25.62 -11.03
C PRO A 378 4.84 -25.15 -12.46
N GLN A 379 5.87 -24.85 -13.26
CA GLN A 379 5.68 -24.47 -14.66
C GLN A 379 5.46 -25.71 -15.55
N GLN A 380 6.21 -26.78 -15.28
CA GLN A 380 5.98 -28.12 -15.84
C GLN A 380 6.27 -29.18 -14.78
N GLY A 381 5.76 -30.39 -14.98
CA GLY A 381 5.81 -31.46 -13.99
C GLY A 381 4.75 -31.31 -12.91
N THR A 382 4.86 -32.11 -11.86
CA THR A 382 3.88 -32.14 -10.77
C THR A 382 4.56 -32.12 -9.41
N VAL A 383 4.00 -31.35 -8.48
CA VAL A 383 4.35 -31.35 -7.06
C VAL A 383 3.10 -31.70 -6.27
N THR A 384 3.13 -32.83 -5.56
CA THR A 384 2.02 -33.31 -4.74
C THR A 384 2.46 -33.58 -3.32
N VAL A 385 1.65 -33.12 -2.36
CA VAL A 385 1.77 -33.44 -0.95
C VAL A 385 0.49 -34.14 -0.52
N GLY A 386 0.63 -35.31 0.08
CA GLY A 386 -0.45 -36.22 0.40
C GLY A 386 -1.43 -36.54 -0.73
N GLY A 387 -0.93 -36.58 -1.96
CA GLY A 387 -1.71 -36.82 -3.18
C GLY A 387 -2.38 -35.59 -3.79
N ALA A 388 -2.34 -34.43 -3.13
CA ALA A 388 -2.92 -33.18 -3.62
C ALA A 388 -1.83 -32.20 -4.05
N ALA A 389 -2.10 -31.38 -5.07
CA ALA A 389 -1.19 -30.32 -5.48
C ALA A 389 -1.39 -29.07 -4.60
N PRO A 390 -0.44 -28.68 -3.73
CA PRO A 390 -0.68 -27.67 -2.69
C PRO A 390 -1.11 -26.31 -3.24
N HIS A 391 -0.59 -25.91 -4.41
CA HIS A 391 -0.92 -24.63 -5.06
C HIS A 391 -2.38 -24.56 -5.58
N THR A 392 -3.07 -25.70 -5.69
CA THR A 392 -4.46 -25.78 -6.14
C THR A 392 -5.47 -25.82 -4.98
N LEU A 393 -5.00 -25.97 -3.74
CA LEU A 393 -5.86 -26.12 -2.58
C LEU A 393 -6.32 -24.76 -2.02
N PRO A 394 -7.53 -24.71 -1.41
CA PRO A 394 -7.92 -23.59 -0.55
C PRO A 394 -6.95 -23.42 0.62
N ASP A 395 -6.80 -22.18 1.10
CA ASP A 395 -5.81 -21.79 2.10
C ASP A 395 -5.86 -22.64 3.38
N GLN A 396 -7.06 -22.92 3.89
CA GLN A 396 -7.25 -23.75 5.08
C GLN A 396 -6.85 -25.21 4.84
N ALA A 397 -7.20 -25.77 3.69
CA ALA A 397 -6.83 -27.15 3.33
C ALA A 397 -5.30 -27.27 3.15
N ARG A 398 -4.67 -26.26 2.55
CA ARG A 398 -3.21 -26.21 2.40
C ARG A 398 -2.50 -26.05 3.74
N ALA A 399 -3.00 -25.19 4.63
CA ALA A 399 -2.46 -25.01 5.98
C ALA A 399 -2.56 -26.28 6.83
N GLY A 400 -3.58 -27.10 6.60
CA GLY A 400 -3.72 -28.43 7.21
C GLY A 400 -2.81 -29.50 6.60
N LEU A 401 -2.15 -29.24 5.47
CA LEU A 401 -1.34 -30.19 4.72
C LEU A 401 0.16 -29.93 4.88
N VAL A 402 0.59 -28.68 4.79
CA VAL A 402 2.00 -28.28 4.84
C VAL A 402 2.21 -27.04 5.70
N ALA A 403 3.21 -27.08 6.57
CA ALA A 403 3.71 -25.93 7.32
C ALA A 403 5.10 -25.56 6.82
N LEU A 404 5.29 -24.28 6.48
CA LEU A 404 6.58 -23.72 6.07
C LEU A 404 7.06 -22.76 7.15
N LEU A 405 8.29 -22.97 7.62
CA LEU A 405 9.04 -21.95 8.35
C LEU A 405 10.09 -21.36 7.41
N PRO A 406 9.91 -20.09 6.95
CA PRO A 406 10.87 -19.45 6.08
C PRO A 406 12.18 -19.11 6.81
N GLN A 407 13.20 -18.75 6.04
CA GLN A 407 14.53 -18.34 6.52
C GLN A 407 14.45 -17.15 7.50
N GLU A 408 13.65 -16.14 7.17
CA GLU A 408 13.42 -14.99 8.05
C GLU A 408 12.20 -15.24 8.94
N ALA A 409 12.47 -15.53 10.22
CA ALA A 409 11.42 -15.69 11.22
C ALA A 409 10.71 -14.36 11.52
N TYR A 410 9.37 -14.39 11.45
CA TYR A 410 8.52 -13.24 11.76
C TYR A 410 7.61 -13.51 12.97
N LEU A 411 7.27 -12.45 13.68
CA LEU A 411 6.31 -12.41 14.78
C LEU A 411 5.41 -11.18 14.61
N PHE A 412 4.24 -11.22 15.23
CA PHE A 412 3.25 -10.16 15.21
C PHE A 412 3.20 -9.43 16.55
N THR A 413 2.80 -8.16 16.51
CA THR A 413 2.39 -7.44 17.71
C THR A 413 1.17 -8.11 18.34
N GLY A 414 1.22 -8.33 19.65
CA GLY A 414 0.19 -9.05 20.41
C GLY A 414 0.86 -9.83 21.53
N THR A 415 0.23 -10.87 22.04
CA THR A 415 0.84 -11.70 23.09
C THR A 415 1.81 -12.75 22.53
N VAL A 416 2.73 -13.23 23.36
CA VAL A 416 3.61 -14.36 23.02
C VAL A 416 2.77 -15.60 22.66
N GLY A 417 1.71 -15.87 23.41
CA GLY A 417 0.81 -17.01 23.20
C GLY A 417 0.04 -16.93 21.88
N GLU A 418 -0.46 -15.76 21.49
CA GLU A 418 -1.09 -15.55 20.19
C GLU A 418 -0.14 -15.83 19.03
N ASN A 419 1.12 -15.40 19.16
CA ASN A 419 2.17 -15.70 18.19
C ASN A 419 2.43 -17.20 18.06
N LEU A 420 2.56 -17.91 19.18
CA LEU A 420 2.83 -19.35 19.17
C LEU A 420 1.65 -20.17 18.64
N ARG A 421 0.41 -19.71 18.87
CA ARG A 421 -0.82 -20.37 18.41
C ARG A 421 -1.22 -20.01 16.98
N TRP A 422 -0.46 -19.18 16.29
CA TRP A 422 -0.91 -18.62 15.00
C TRP A 422 -1.27 -19.67 13.94
N LEU A 423 -0.53 -20.79 13.88
CA LEU A 423 -0.80 -21.90 12.94
C LEU A 423 -1.77 -22.95 13.51
N ARG A 424 -2.11 -22.85 14.81
CA ARG A 424 -3.06 -23.74 15.50
C ARG A 424 -3.73 -22.97 16.66
N PRO A 425 -4.76 -22.15 16.36
CA PRO A 425 -5.40 -21.30 17.37
C PRO A 425 -5.93 -22.06 18.59
N ASP A 426 -6.38 -23.30 18.37
CA ASP A 426 -6.97 -24.15 19.40
C ASP A 426 -5.94 -24.91 20.28
N ALA A 427 -4.63 -24.64 20.13
CA ALA A 427 -3.60 -25.32 20.91
C ALA A 427 -3.68 -24.92 22.41
N THR A 428 -3.76 -25.92 23.28
CA THR A 428 -3.83 -25.72 24.75
C THR A 428 -2.53 -25.14 25.32
N ASP A 429 -2.58 -24.49 26.48
CA ASP A 429 -1.36 -24.01 27.16
C ASP A 429 -0.37 -25.14 27.42
N ARG A 430 -0.87 -26.34 27.78
CA ARG A 430 -0.04 -27.53 27.97
C ARG A 430 0.74 -27.90 26.71
N GLN A 431 0.08 -27.95 25.56
CA GLN A 431 0.75 -28.27 24.29
C GLN A 431 1.81 -27.22 23.93
N LEU A 432 1.52 -25.95 24.22
CA LEU A 432 2.46 -24.85 24.00
C LEU A 432 3.71 -25.01 24.89
N THR A 433 3.54 -25.27 26.18
CA THR A 433 4.66 -25.51 27.11
C THR A 433 5.46 -26.74 26.71
N GLU A 434 4.81 -27.85 26.35
CA GLU A 434 5.49 -29.07 25.89
C GLU A 434 6.31 -28.83 24.61
N ALA A 435 5.75 -28.10 23.64
CA ALA A 435 6.47 -27.74 22.42
C ALA A 435 7.66 -26.82 22.72
N ALA A 436 7.50 -25.87 23.65
CA ALA A 436 8.57 -24.99 24.08
C ALA A 436 9.70 -25.75 24.78
N GLU A 437 9.38 -26.70 25.65
CA GLU A 437 10.37 -27.56 26.32
C GLU A 437 11.15 -28.41 25.32
N LEU A 438 10.46 -29.07 24.38
CA LEU A 438 11.08 -29.91 23.36
C LEU A 438 12.06 -29.13 22.46
N LEU A 439 11.76 -27.86 22.19
CA LEU A 439 12.58 -26.99 21.36
C LEU A 439 13.61 -26.17 22.15
N GLY A 440 13.65 -26.28 23.48
CA GLY A 440 14.57 -25.49 24.32
C GLY A 440 14.19 -24.02 24.46
N ALA A 441 12.91 -23.68 24.29
CA ALA A 441 12.38 -22.32 24.38
C ALA A 441 11.85 -21.93 25.77
N SER A 442 11.87 -22.83 26.76
CA SER A 442 11.27 -22.57 28.08
C SER A 442 11.88 -21.36 28.79
N GLU A 443 13.21 -21.24 28.83
CA GLU A 443 13.88 -20.10 29.47
C GLU A 443 13.53 -18.77 28.77
N LEU A 444 13.39 -18.79 27.45
CA LEU A 444 12.95 -17.62 26.68
C LEU A 444 11.51 -17.24 27.05
N LEU A 445 10.60 -18.20 27.14
CA LEU A 445 9.22 -17.93 27.54
C LEU A 445 9.13 -17.36 28.95
N ASP A 446 9.87 -17.93 29.90
CA ASP A 446 9.90 -17.46 31.28
C ASP A 446 10.43 -16.03 31.36
N ARG A 447 11.50 -15.73 30.63
CA ARG A 447 12.08 -14.38 30.56
C ARG A 447 11.12 -13.36 29.95
N LEU A 448 10.32 -13.77 28.97
CA LEU A 448 9.29 -12.91 28.37
C LEU A 448 8.07 -12.72 29.27
N GLY A 449 7.92 -13.49 30.36
CA GLY A 449 6.76 -13.43 31.26
C GLY A 449 5.64 -14.41 30.89
N GLY A 450 5.95 -15.44 30.11
CA GLY A 450 5.03 -16.51 29.71
C GLY A 450 4.11 -16.16 28.53
N PRO A 451 3.17 -17.07 28.18
CA PRO A 451 2.32 -16.91 27.00
C PRO A 451 1.38 -15.70 27.03
N ALA A 452 1.02 -15.21 28.21
CA ALA A 452 0.13 -14.05 28.35
C ALA A 452 0.87 -12.70 28.24
N ALA A 453 2.20 -12.71 28.16
CA ALA A 453 2.99 -11.49 28.06
C ALA A 453 2.77 -10.77 26.72
N GLU A 454 2.65 -9.45 26.80
CA GLU A 454 2.56 -8.55 25.65
C GLU A 454 3.91 -8.44 24.94
N LEU A 455 3.89 -8.56 23.61
CA LEU A 455 5.00 -8.36 22.71
C LEU A 455 4.66 -7.21 21.73
N PRO A 456 4.73 -5.95 22.18
CA PRO A 456 4.31 -4.79 21.39
C PRO A 456 5.22 -4.56 20.18
N ASP A 457 6.53 -4.79 20.35
CA ASP A 457 7.55 -4.65 19.31
C ASP A 457 8.43 -5.91 19.23
N PRO A 458 8.11 -6.84 18.31
CA PRO A 458 8.94 -8.03 18.09
C PRO A 458 10.35 -7.74 17.58
N ALA A 459 10.64 -6.52 17.10
CA ALA A 459 11.98 -6.15 16.66
C ALA A 459 13.00 -6.08 17.80
N THR A 460 12.52 -5.97 19.05
CA THR A 460 13.36 -5.98 20.26
C THR A 460 14.01 -7.34 20.55
N LEU A 461 13.44 -8.43 20.04
CA LEU A 461 13.99 -9.78 20.18
C LEU A 461 15.17 -10.00 19.24
N SER A 462 16.15 -10.78 19.69
CA SER A 462 17.25 -11.19 18.83
C SER A 462 16.76 -12.08 17.68
N ALA A 463 17.52 -12.15 16.58
CA ALA A 463 17.16 -12.99 15.45
C ALA A 463 16.96 -14.47 15.85
N GLY A 464 17.85 -14.99 16.70
CA GLY A 464 17.74 -16.36 17.23
C GLY A 464 16.51 -16.57 18.12
N GLU A 465 16.13 -15.60 18.94
CA GLU A 465 14.91 -15.68 19.77
C GLU A 465 13.64 -15.69 18.94
N ARG A 466 13.55 -14.82 17.92
CA ARG A 466 12.40 -14.81 17.00
C ARG A 466 12.27 -16.14 16.28
N GLN A 467 13.40 -16.71 15.87
CA GLN A 467 13.47 -17.98 15.17
C GLN A 467 13.07 -19.15 16.07
N LEU A 468 13.51 -19.15 17.33
CA LEU A 468 13.12 -20.15 18.31
C LEU A 468 11.61 -20.13 18.58
N LEU A 469 11.01 -18.94 18.76
CA LEU A 469 9.56 -18.81 18.91
C LEU A 469 8.81 -19.24 17.63
N ALA A 470 9.34 -18.94 16.45
CA ALA A 470 8.76 -19.37 15.19
C ALA A 470 8.86 -20.88 14.97
N LEU A 471 9.92 -21.54 15.47
CA LEU A 471 10.03 -23.01 15.52
C LEU A 471 8.94 -23.60 16.41
N VAL A 472 8.69 -23.05 17.60
CA VAL A 472 7.61 -23.50 18.49
C VAL A 472 6.25 -23.37 17.79
N ARG A 473 5.98 -22.21 17.16
CA ARG A 473 4.77 -22.00 16.35
C ARG A 473 4.61 -23.04 15.25
N THR A 474 5.70 -23.36 14.54
CA THR A 474 5.68 -24.32 13.43
C THR A 474 5.48 -25.74 13.93
N TYR A 475 6.10 -26.11 15.05
CA TYR A 475 5.97 -27.42 15.68
C TYR A 475 4.53 -27.72 16.10
N LEU A 476 3.84 -26.70 16.64
CA LEU A 476 2.43 -26.78 17.06
C LEU A 476 1.45 -26.98 15.90
N SER A 477 1.83 -26.63 14.66
CA SER A 477 0.99 -26.79 13.48
C SER A 477 0.43 -28.22 13.38
N PRO A 478 -0.82 -28.42 12.94
CA PRO A 478 -1.35 -29.75 12.68
C PRO A 478 -0.81 -30.36 11.37
N ALA A 479 -0.06 -29.61 10.56
CA ALA A 479 0.36 -30.05 9.24
C ALA A 479 1.23 -31.33 9.29
N PRO A 480 0.88 -32.37 8.52
CA PRO A 480 1.64 -33.61 8.43
C PRO A 480 2.98 -33.48 7.70
N VAL A 481 3.18 -32.42 6.92
CA VAL A 481 4.46 -32.12 6.28
C VAL A 481 5.01 -30.78 6.77
N VAL A 482 6.25 -30.76 7.24
CA VAL A 482 6.94 -29.55 7.69
C VAL A 482 8.13 -29.28 6.79
N VAL A 483 8.24 -28.04 6.32
CA VAL A 483 9.36 -27.54 5.53
C VAL A 483 10.06 -26.45 6.35
N LEU A 484 11.34 -26.65 6.62
CA LEU A 484 12.21 -25.70 7.33
C LEU A 484 13.20 -25.11 6.33
N ASP A 485 13.03 -23.86 5.91
CA ASP A 485 13.91 -23.21 4.94
C ASP A 485 15.02 -22.43 5.66
N GLU A 486 16.21 -23.04 5.85
CA GLU A 486 17.31 -22.46 6.64
C GLU A 486 16.87 -21.95 8.03
N ALA A 487 15.82 -22.57 8.58
CA ALA A 487 15.11 -22.10 9.76
C ALA A 487 15.85 -22.33 11.08
N THR A 488 17.14 -22.70 11.04
CA THR A 488 18.05 -22.78 12.20
C THR A 488 19.32 -21.93 12.03
N CYS A 489 19.42 -21.11 10.98
CA CYS A 489 20.64 -20.36 10.65
C CYS A 489 21.12 -19.34 11.71
N HIS A 490 20.23 -18.76 12.53
CA HIS A 490 20.61 -17.88 13.64
C HIS A 490 20.68 -18.57 15.00
N LEU A 491 20.55 -19.91 15.03
CA LEU A 491 20.78 -20.70 16.23
C LEU A 491 22.23 -21.17 16.30
N ASP A 492 22.72 -21.33 17.53
CA ASP A 492 23.98 -22.02 17.76
C ASP A 492 23.83 -23.52 17.45
N ALA A 493 24.95 -24.21 17.24
CA ALA A 493 24.93 -25.62 16.84
C ALA A 493 24.18 -26.55 17.84
N PRO A 494 24.28 -26.33 19.17
CA PRO A 494 23.48 -27.10 20.14
C PRO A 494 21.97 -26.87 20.01
N ALA A 495 21.50 -25.61 19.94
CA ALA A 495 20.07 -25.34 19.83
C ALA A 495 19.49 -25.81 18.49
N GLU A 496 20.25 -25.70 17.40
CA GLU A 496 19.89 -26.30 16.11
C GLU A 496 19.68 -27.81 16.23
N ALA A 497 20.61 -28.52 16.88
CA ALA A 497 20.52 -29.97 17.04
C ALA A 497 19.29 -30.38 17.87
N VAL A 498 18.99 -29.63 18.94
CA VAL A 498 17.77 -29.83 19.75
C VAL A 498 16.52 -29.61 18.90
N ALA A 499 16.47 -28.51 18.14
CA ALA A 499 15.32 -28.19 17.31
C ALA A 499 15.06 -29.26 16.25
N GLU A 500 16.07 -29.64 15.48
CA GLU A 500 15.93 -30.67 14.44
C GLU A 500 15.59 -32.04 15.02
N ALA A 501 16.15 -32.42 16.17
CA ALA A 501 15.81 -33.67 16.84
C ALA A 501 14.33 -33.68 17.27
N ALA A 502 13.81 -32.57 17.79
CA ALA A 502 12.40 -32.44 18.13
C ALA A 502 11.50 -32.61 16.89
N PHE A 503 11.84 -31.97 15.77
CA PHE A 503 11.10 -32.11 14.52
C PHE A 503 11.21 -33.52 13.91
N ALA A 504 12.35 -34.20 14.03
CA ALA A 504 12.55 -35.54 13.49
C ALA A 504 11.69 -36.60 14.20
N VAL A 505 11.38 -36.42 15.49
CA VAL A 505 10.48 -37.31 16.24
C VAL A 505 9.00 -36.90 16.15
N ARG A 506 8.72 -35.74 15.55
CA ARG A 506 7.35 -35.26 15.35
C ARG A 506 6.67 -36.15 14.29
N PRO A 507 5.42 -36.59 14.50
CA PRO A 507 4.69 -37.33 13.48
C PRO A 507 4.56 -36.53 12.18
N GLY A 508 5.02 -37.12 11.07
CA GLY A 508 4.93 -36.51 9.75
C GLY A 508 6.26 -36.44 9.01
N THR A 509 6.22 -35.96 7.77
CA THR A 509 7.39 -35.85 6.89
C THR A 509 8.08 -34.51 7.14
N LEU A 510 9.41 -34.53 7.22
CA LEU A 510 10.23 -33.37 7.51
C LEU A 510 11.16 -33.07 6.34
N VAL A 511 11.14 -31.84 5.84
CA VAL A 511 12.07 -31.35 4.81
C VAL A 511 12.85 -30.18 5.39
N VAL A 512 14.16 -30.35 5.54
CA VAL A 512 15.06 -29.31 6.07
C VAL A 512 15.98 -28.84 4.96
N ILE A 513 15.91 -27.56 4.61
CA ILE A 513 16.92 -26.92 3.78
C ILE A 513 18.08 -26.56 4.69
N ALA A 514 19.19 -27.27 4.49
CA ALA A 514 20.32 -27.23 5.39
C ALA A 514 21.43 -26.30 4.88
N HIS A 515 21.94 -25.46 5.77
CA HIS A 515 23.14 -24.65 5.55
C HIS A 515 24.40 -25.25 6.21
N ARG A 516 24.22 -26.33 6.98
CA ARG A 516 25.28 -27.04 7.70
C ARG A 516 25.19 -28.53 7.41
N ILE A 517 26.33 -29.22 7.43
CA ILE A 517 26.37 -30.67 7.21
C ILE A 517 25.67 -31.45 8.34
N GLY A 518 25.57 -30.86 9.53
CA GLY A 518 24.93 -31.46 10.71
C GLY A 518 23.52 -31.95 10.41
N SER A 519 22.71 -31.15 9.71
CA SER A 519 21.34 -31.55 9.34
C SER A 519 21.33 -32.71 8.35
N ALA A 520 22.26 -32.74 7.39
CA ALA A 520 22.36 -33.83 6.43
C ALA A 520 22.78 -35.17 7.07
N LEU A 521 23.53 -35.12 8.18
CA LEU A 521 23.89 -36.31 8.96
C LEU A 521 22.71 -36.89 9.75
N ARG A 522 21.74 -36.04 10.13
CA ARG A 522 20.55 -36.43 10.93
C ARG A 522 19.36 -36.85 10.05
N ALA A 523 19.46 -36.65 8.74
CA ALA A 523 18.39 -36.96 7.79
C ALA A 523 18.44 -38.41 7.31
N ASP A 524 17.27 -39.00 7.06
CA ASP A 524 17.15 -40.33 6.45
C ASP A 524 17.69 -40.32 5.02
N ARG A 525 17.44 -39.21 4.31
CA ARG A 525 17.91 -38.95 2.94
C ARG A 525 18.36 -37.52 2.78
N VAL A 526 19.21 -37.33 1.78
CA VAL A 526 19.75 -36.04 1.39
C VAL A 526 19.47 -35.82 -0.09
N LEU A 527 18.89 -34.68 -0.43
CA LEU A 527 18.76 -34.18 -1.79
C LEU A 527 19.85 -33.14 -2.03
N LEU A 528 20.82 -33.48 -2.88
CA LEU A 528 21.79 -32.54 -3.42
C LEU A 528 21.20 -31.87 -4.66
N LEU A 529 21.11 -30.53 -4.63
CA LEU A 529 20.76 -29.71 -5.79
C LEU A 529 22.03 -29.11 -6.41
N ASP A 530 22.17 -29.26 -7.72
CA ASP A 530 23.30 -28.74 -8.50
C ASP A 530 22.86 -28.37 -9.92
N ALA A 531 23.07 -27.11 -10.31
CA ALA A 531 22.82 -26.58 -11.66
C ALA A 531 21.53 -27.08 -12.33
N GLY A 532 20.40 -27.05 -11.61
CA GLY A 532 19.10 -27.46 -12.14
C GLY A 532 18.81 -28.96 -12.12
N ARG A 533 19.68 -29.78 -11.51
CA ARG A 533 19.53 -31.22 -11.32
C ARG A 533 19.51 -31.57 -9.83
N GLY A 534 18.85 -32.67 -9.50
CA GLY A 534 18.80 -33.20 -8.14
C GLY A 534 19.33 -34.63 -8.07
N LEU A 535 20.10 -34.93 -7.03
CA LEU A 535 20.54 -36.29 -6.69
C LEU A 535 20.10 -36.61 -5.26
N THR A 536 19.28 -37.65 -5.08
CA THR A 536 18.79 -38.04 -3.75
C THR A 536 19.38 -39.39 -3.32
N ALA A 537 20.13 -39.41 -2.23
CA ALA A 537 20.65 -40.63 -1.61
C ALA A 537 20.92 -40.42 -0.11
N ARG A 538 21.42 -41.43 0.59
CA ARG A 538 21.87 -41.25 1.99
C ARG A 538 23.17 -40.45 2.04
N HIS A 539 23.45 -39.84 3.18
CA HIS A 539 24.68 -39.06 3.40
C HIS A 539 25.96 -39.80 2.96
N GLY A 540 26.14 -41.05 3.41
CA GLY A 540 27.32 -41.84 3.07
C GLY A 540 27.43 -42.16 1.57
N ASP A 541 26.31 -42.43 0.91
CA ASP A 541 26.29 -42.73 -0.53
C ASP A 541 26.61 -41.49 -1.36
N LEU A 542 26.08 -40.31 -0.99
CA LEU A 542 26.37 -39.06 -1.69
C LEU A 542 27.85 -38.67 -1.64
N GLN A 543 28.57 -39.00 -0.57
CA GLN A 543 30.02 -38.79 -0.52
C GLN A 543 30.75 -39.59 -1.60
N VAL A 544 30.25 -40.77 -1.97
CA VAL A 544 30.84 -41.57 -3.04
C VAL A 544 30.37 -41.10 -4.41
N LEU A 545 29.07 -40.83 -4.53
CA LEU A 545 28.40 -40.55 -5.80
C LEU A 545 28.67 -39.15 -6.37
N SER A 546 28.98 -38.17 -5.52
CA SER A 546 29.10 -36.78 -5.95
C SER A 546 30.38 -36.11 -5.45
N PRO A 547 31.25 -35.62 -6.37
CA PRO A 547 32.36 -34.74 -6.02
C PRO A 547 31.91 -33.45 -5.31
N LEU A 548 30.85 -32.81 -5.81
CA LEU A 548 30.29 -31.59 -5.21
C LEU A 548 29.86 -31.81 -3.75
N TYR A 549 29.18 -32.91 -3.45
CA TYR A 549 28.81 -33.24 -2.08
C TYR A 549 30.03 -33.37 -1.16
N ARG A 550 31.08 -34.07 -1.61
CA ARG A 550 32.34 -34.16 -0.85
C ARG A 550 32.97 -32.80 -0.61
N GLU A 551 32.92 -31.93 -1.61
CA GLU A 551 33.45 -30.57 -1.46
C GLU A 551 32.64 -29.77 -0.43
N LEU A 552 31.31 -29.81 -0.49
CA LEU A 552 30.43 -29.18 0.50
C LEU A 552 30.69 -29.71 1.92
N VAL A 553 30.81 -31.04 2.07
CA VAL A 553 31.17 -31.70 3.33
C VAL A 553 32.55 -31.23 3.81
N GLY A 554 33.54 -31.17 2.92
CA GLY A 554 34.91 -30.77 3.23
C GLY A 554 35.01 -29.31 3.69
N HIS A 555 34.33 -28.38 3.00
CA HIS A 555 34.24 -26.98 3.40
C HIS A 555 33.56 -26.82 4.77
N TRP A 556 32.52 -27.61 5.04
CA TRP A 556 31.81 -27.57 6.31
C TRP A 556 32.59 -28.17 7.48
N LEU A 557 33.40 -29.22 7.25
CA LEU A 557 34.25 -29.82 8.30
C LEU A 557 35.53 -29.01 8.55
N GLY A 558 36.07 -28.33 7.52
CA GLY A 558 37.26 -27.48 7.62
C GLY A 558 37.06 -26.22 8.47
N ALA A 559 35.82 -25.77 8.67
CA ALA A 559 35.48 -24.62 9.52
C ALA A 559 35.46 -24.94 11.03
N THR A 560 35.56 -26.22 11.42
CA THR A 560 35.47 -26.67 12.83
C THR A 560 36.79 -27.11 13.48
N LEU A 561 37.95 -26.89 12.84
CA LEU A 561 39.24 -27.07 13.50
C LEU A 561 39.84 -25.70 13.86
N PRO A 562 40.21 -25.44 15.12
CA PRO A 562 41.13 -24.36 15.44
C PRO A 562 42.38 -24.55 14.58
N GLN A 563 42.81 -23.51 13.87
CA GLN A 563 44.15 -23.50 13.28
C GLN A 563 45.17 -23.79 14.39
N PRO A 564 46.15 -24.68 14.16
CA PRO A 564 47.25 -24.81 15.10
C PRO A 564 47.97 -23.46 15.16
N ASP A 565 48.21 -23.00 16.38
CA ASP A 565 49.01 -21.82 16.69
C ASP A 565 50.27 -21.75 15.82
N GLY A 566 50.47 -20.59 15.18
CA GLY A 566 51.77 -20.23 14.65
C GLY A 566 51.77 -19.68 13.24
N LEU A 567 51.36 -18.42 13.08
CA LEU A 567 51.99 -17.52 12.12
C LEU A 567 52.04 -16.12 12.75
N SER A 568 53.18 -15.84 13.38
CA SER A 568 53.57 -14.49 13.80
C SER A 568 53.70 -13.60 12.57
N ILE A 569 52.72 -12.73 12.35
CA ILE A 569 52.90 -11.59 11.46
C ILE A 569 53.76 -10.57 12.21
N VAL A 570 55.03 -10.55 11.82
CA VAL A 570 56.05 -9.58 12.24
C VAL A 570 55.61 -8.17 11.86
N PRO A 571 55.65 -7.18 12.78
CA PRO A 571 55.48 -5.79 12.39
C PRO A 571 56.81 -5.23 11.89
N GLY A 572 56.78 -4.48 10.79
CA GLY A 572 57.82 -3.50 10.52
C GLY A 572 57.68 -2.85 9.14
N PRO A 573 58.45 -1.78 8.90
CA PRO A 573 58.70 -0.62 9.76
C PRO A 573 57.66 0.50 9.58
#